data_AF-A0A538AMA2-F1
#
_entry.id   AF-A0A538AMA2-F1
#
_cell.length_a   1.000
_cell.length_b   1.000
_cell.length_c   1.000
_cell.angle_alpha   90.00
_cell.angle_beta   90.00
_cell.angle_gamma   90.00
#
_symmetry.space_group_name_H-M   'P 1'
#
loop_
_entity.id
_entity.type
_entity.pdbx_description
1 polymer ?
#
loop_
_entity_poly.entity_id
_entity_poly.type
_entity_poly.pdbx_seq_one_letter_code
_entity_poly.pdbx_strand_id
1 'polypeptide(L)'
;MRYEQIVRGHARNYRLDPALLAAVIYQESKFRADAKSDSGAIGLMQLKPETAKGIAIRTGGNRFQTSDLYNPEINVRYGSWYLRHLLDKYDDEKTALAAYNAGQQNVDTWRAQGRGIQFSETRAYVDRVEHLKHVYRRAYGL
;
A
#
# COMPACT_ATOMS: atom_id res chain seq x y z
N MET A 1 15.26 -5.45 10.24
CA MET A 1 15.03 -5.29 8.78
C MET A 1 15.11 -3.81 8.37
N ARG A 2 15.26 -3.50 7.07
CA ARG A 2 15.29 -2.10 6.58
C ARG A 2 13.94 -1.42 6.89
N TYR A 3 13.98 -0.20 7.44
CA TYR A 3 12.80 0.60 7.86
C TYR A 3 11.86 -0.07 8.89
N GLU A 4 12.33 -1.05 9.65
CA GLU A 4 11.47 -1.83 10.57
C GLU A 4 10.72 -0.97 11.59
N GLN A 5 11.37 0.04 12.17
CA GLN A 5 10.72 0.96 13.12
C GLN A 5 9.57 1.74 12.47
N ILE A 6 9.78 2.23 11.23
CA ILE A 6 8.76 2.95 10.45
C ILE A 6 7.57 2.02 10.15
N VAL A 7 7.86 0.79 9.69
CA VAL A 7 6.83 -0.21 9.39
C VAL A 7 6.02 -0.56 10.63
N ARG A 8 6.67 -0.92 11.74
CA ARG A 8 5.96 -1.30 12.98
C ARG A 8 5.18 -0.11 13.57
N GLY A 9 5.76 1.09 13.53
CA GLY A 9 5.14 2.32 14.01
C GLY A 9 3.84 2.63 13.26
N HIS A 10 3.89 2.69 11.92
CA HIS A 10 2.70 2.97 11.12
C HIS A 10 1.72 1.81 11.10
N ALA A 11 2.18 0.55 11.10
CA ALA A 11 1.28 -0.59 11.23
C ALA A 11 0.44 -0.50 12.51
N ARG A 12 1.07 -0.16 13.65
CA ARG A 12 0.35 0.07 14.90
C ARG A 12 -0.63 1.24 14.79
N ASN A 13 -0.17 2.40 14.29
CA ASN A 13 -0.99 3.61 14.22
C ASN A 13 -2.23 3.44 13.33
N TYR A 14 -2.13 2.63 12.27
CA TYR A 14 -3.22 2.37 11.34
C TYR A 14 -3.90 1.01 11.55
N ARG A 15 -3.61 0.28 12.63
CA ARG A 15 -4.18 -1.04 12.92
C ARG A 15 -4.05 -2.00 11.73
N LEU A 16 -2.83 -2.12 11.22
CA LEU A 16 -2.43 -3.04 10.17
C LEU A 16 -1.55 -4.15 10.78
N ASP A 17 -1.57 -5.33 10.14
CA ASP A 17 -0.56 -6.34 10.38
C ASP A 17 0.81 -5.81 9.86
N PRO A 18 1.85 -5.66 10.71
CA PRO A 18 3.15 -5.18 10.25
C PRO A 18 3.77 -6.08 9.19
N ALA A 19 3.46 -7.38 9.17
CA ALA A 19 3.92 -8.28 8.12
C ALA A 19 3.22 -8.01 6.78
N LEU A 20 1.94 -7.65 6.80
CA LEU A 20 1.22 -7.21 5.60
C LEU A 20 1.83 -5.92 5.05
N LEU A 21 2.07 -4.92 5.91
CA LEU A 21 2.64 -3.64 5.49
C LEU A 21 4.06 -3.83 4.90
N ALA A 22 4.89 -4.67 5.53
CA ALA A 22 6.20 -5.03 5.01
C ALA A 22 6.12 -5.75 3.65
N ALA A 23 5.17 -6.67 3.49
CA ALA A 23 4.95 -7.40 2.24
C ALA A 23 4.56 -6.46 1.10
N VAL A 24 3.65 -5.51 1.35
CA VAL A 24 3.27 -4.48 0.37
C VAL A 24 4.49 -3.63 0.00
N ILE A 25 5.24 -3.10 0.97
CA ILE A 25 6.43 -2.28 0.68
C ILE A 25 7.46 -3.06 -0.16
N TYR A 26 7.70 -4.34 0.16
CA TYR A 26 8.61 -5.17 -0.60
C TYR A 26 8.13 -5.37 -2.03
N GLN A 27 6.84 -5.68 -2.22
CA GLN A 27 6.26 -5.89 -3.54
C GLN A 27 6.28 -4.61 -4.39
N GLU A 28 6.08 -3.45 -3.77
CA GLU A 28 6.04 -2.16 -4.48
C GLU A 28 7.43 -1.64 -4.89
N SER A 29 8.41 -1.69 -3.98
CA SER A 29 9.70 -1.00 -4.20
C SER A 29 10.93 -1.84 -3.89
N LYS A 30 10.75 -3.04 -3.31
CA LYS A 30 11.83 -3.80 -2.66
C LYS A 30 12.57 -2.95 -1.62
N PHE A 31 11.82 -2.12 -0.89
CA PHE A 31 12.32 -1.12 0.07
C PHE A 31 13.26 -0.06 -0.52
N ARG A 32 13.11 0.30 -1.80
CA ARG A 32 13.83 1.43 -2.41
C ARG A 32 13.03 2.73 -2.26
N ALA A 33 13.45 3.59 -1.34
CA ALA A 33 12.75 4.86 -1.07
C ALA A 33 12.83 5.88 -2.22
N ASP A 34 13.84 5.74 -3.09
CA ASP A 34 14.08 6.52 -4.30
C ASP A 34 13.36 5.97 -5.55
N ALA A 35 12.60 4.87 -5.41
CA ALA A 35 11.92 4.25 -6.53
C ALA A 35 10.87 5.17 -7.16
N LYS A 36 10.88 5.26 -8.49
CA LYS A 36 9.84 5.90 -9.30
C LYS A 36 9.48 4.98 -10.47
N SER A 37 8.20 4.66 -10.63
CA SER A 37 7.73 3.88 -11.79
C SER A 37 7.50 4.76 -13.02
N ASP A 38 7.41 4.14 -14.19
CA ASP A 38 7.06 4.81 -15.45
C ASP A 38 5.69 5.50 -15.40
N SER A 39 4.76 4.94 -14.60
CA SER A 39 3.45 5.53 -14.35
C SER A 39 3.46 6.72 -13.39
N GLY A 40 4.63 7.08 -12.84
CA GLY A 40 4.81 8.21 -11.94
C GLY A 40 4.58 7.90 -10.46
N ALA A 41 4.40 6.64 -10.06
CA ALA A 41 4.28 6.24 -8.65
C ALA A 41 5.63 6.32 -7.92
N ILE A 42 5.65 6.77 -6.66
CA ILE A 42 6.88 7.18 -5.96
C ILE A 42 7.05 6.48 -4.60
N GLY A 43 8.30 6.12 -4.29
CA GLY A 43 8.78 5.74 -2.98
C GLY A 43 8.43 4.31 -2.56
N LEU A 44 8.52 4.07 -1.25
CA LEU A 44 8.46 2.73 -0.66
C LEU A 44 7.19 1.94 -0.98
N MET A 45 6.05 2.64 -1.00
CA MET A 45 4.73 2.06 -1.23
C MET A 45 4.12 2.48 -2.58
N GLN A 46 4.97 2.99 -3.49
CA GLN A 46 4.63 3.41 -4.86
C GLN A 46 3.31 4.21 -4.92
N LEU A 47 3.28 5.34 -4.23
CA LEU A 47 2.09 6.19 -4.22
C LEU A 47 2.07 7.08 -5.45
N LYS A 48 0.91 7.16 -6.11
CA LYS A 48 0.67 8.17 -7.14
C LYS A 48 0.57 9.55 -6.51
N PRO A 49 1.16 10.60 -7.12
CA PRO A 49 1.10 11.96 -6.59
C PRO A 49 -0.33 12.46 -6.35
N GLU A 50 -1.27 12.10 -7.21
CA GLU A 50 -2.69 12.49 -7.10
C GLU A 50 -3.33 11.85 -5.86
N THR A 51 -3.10 10.56 -5.65
CA THR A 51 -3.55 9.83 -4.45
C THR A 51 -2.95 10.46 -3.19
N ALA A 52 -1.64 10.72 -3.19
CA ALA A 52 -0.96 11.31 -2.04
C ALA A 52 -1.45 12.72 -1.70
N LYS A 53 -1.75 13.55 -2.71
CA LYS A 53 -2.38 14.87 -2.52
C LYS A 53 -3.76 14.74 -1.88
N GLY A 54 -4.58 13.81 -2.36
CA GLY A 54 -5.90 13.53 -1.79
C GLY A 54 -5.83 13.10 -0.32
N ILE A 55 -4.83 12.27 0.03
CA ILE A 55 -4.56 11.86 1.42
C ILE A 55 -4.13 13.06 2.25
N ALA A 56 -3.15 13.84 1.76
CA ALA A 56 -2.63 15.01 2.47
C ALA A 56 -3.75 15.98 2.85
N ILE A 57 -4.66 16.29 1.93
CA ILE A 57 -5.84 17.14 2.19
C ILE A 57 -6.71 16.56 3.31
N ARG A 58 -7.00 15.25 3.27
CA ARG A 58 -7.82 14.56 4.29
C ARG A 58 -7.14 14.48 5.65
N THR A 59 -5.81 14.48 5.70
CA THR A 59 -5.02 14.41 6.93
C THR A 59 -4.52 15.77 7.42
N GLY A 60 -5.00 16.88 6.86
CA GLY A 60 -4.64 18.24 7.28
C GLY A 60 -3.28 18.77 6.79
N GLY A 61 -2.67 18.10 5.81
CA GLY A 61 -1.41 18.51 5.19
C GLY A 61 -1.63 19.58 4.12
N ASN A 62 -1.37 20.84 4.46
CA ASN A 62 -1.47 22.00 3.57
C ASN A 62 -0.16 22.38 2.87
N ARG A 63 0.95 21.69 3.17
CA ARG A 63 2.29 21.94 2.61
C ARG A 63 2.89 20.75 1.86
N PHE A 64 2.09 19.73 1.56
CA PHE A 64 2.57 18.53 0.87
C PHE A 64 3.10 18.84 -0.53
N GLN A 65 4.32 18.41 -0.81
CA GLN A 65 4.95 18.46 -2.12
C GLN A 65 5.18 17.04 -2.64
N THR A 66 5.13 16.83 -3.96
CA THR A 66 5.36 15.51 -4.55
C THR A 66 6.71 14.91 -4.17
N SER A 67 7.75 15.74 -3.99
CA SER A 67 9.09 15.31 -3.54
C SER A 67 9.09 14.69 -2.14
N ASP A 68 8.09 15.00 -1.30
CA ASP A 68 7.96 14.42 0.03
C ASP A 68 7.72 12.92 -0.02
N LEU A 69 7.26 12.38 -1.16
CA LEU A 69 7.06 10.93 -1.35
C LEU A 69 8.36 10.13 -1.37
N TYR A 70 9.53 10.77 -1.55
CA TYR A 70 10.82 10.10 -1.37
C TYR A 70 11.23 9.98 0.10
N ASN A 71 10.56 10.68 1.02
CA ASN A 71 10.77 10.52 2.45
C ASN A 71 10.09 9.22 2.94
N PRO A 72 10.83 8.25 3.50
CA PRO A 72 10.27 6.98 3.97
C PRO A 72 9.12 7.12 4.96
N GLU A 73 9.22 8.05 5.91
CA GLU A 73 8.20 8.27 6.94
C GLU A 73 6.89 8.76 6.32
N ILE A 74 6.97 9.77 5.45
CA ILE A 74 5.78 10.32 4.78
C ILE A 74 5.15 9.29 3.85
N ASN A 75 5.96 8.59 3.07
CA ASN A 75 5.50 7.59 2.12
C ASN A 75 4.79 6.43 2.82
N VAL A 76 5.39 5.85 3.86
CA VAL A 76 4.79 4.74 4.62
C VAL A 76 3.57 5.22 5.40
N ARG A 77 3.58 6.43 5.97
CA ARG A 77 2.38 7.00 6.62
C ARG A 77 1.19 7.06 5.66
N TYR A 78 1.39 7.62 4.47
CA TYR A 78 0.30 7.79 3.49
C TYR A 78 -0.13 6.46 2.89
N GLY A 79 0.81 5.56 2.58
CA GLY A 79 0.47 4.23 2.07
C GLY A 79 -0.24 3.38 3.13
N SER A 80 0.12 3.51 4.41
CA SER A 80 -0.58 2.83 5.50
C SER A 80 -2.00 3.38 5.69
N TRP A 81 -2.18 4.71 5.61
CA TRP A 81 -3.51 5.31 5.62
C TRP A 81 -4.37 4.77 4.47
N TYR A 82 -3.80 4.71 3.26
CA TYR A 82 -4.52 4.23 2.08
C TYR A 82 -4.88 2.75 2.16
N LEU A 83 -3.93 1.91 2.57
CA LEU A 83 -4.16 0.48 2.76
C LEU A 83 -5.25 0.23 3.81
N ARG A 84 -5.22 0.96 4.94
CA ARG A 84 -6.27 0.87 5.97
C ARG A 84 -7.63 1.30 5.43
N HIS A 85 -7.69 2.39 4.68
CA HIS A 85 -8.92 2.85 4.03
C HIS A 85 -9.53 1.79 3.11
N LEU A 86 -8.71 1.10 2.31
CA LEU A 86 -9.18 0.03 1.43
C LEU A 86 -9.65 -1.20 2.23
N LEU A 87 -8.92 -1.58 3.28
CA LEU A 87 -9.34 -2.67 4.16
C LEU A 87 -10.69 -2.37 4.85
N ASP A 88 -10.89 -1.14 5.33
CA ASP A 88 -12.16 -0.72 5.94
C ASP A 88 -13.31 -0.70 4.92
N LYS A 89 -13.03 -0.33 3.67
CA LYS A 89 -14.03 -0.27 2.61
C LYS A 89 -14.50 -1.66 2.18
N TYR A 90 -13.57 -2.59 2.01
CA TYR A 90 -13.87 -3.88 1.38
C TYR A 90 -14.13 -5.00 2.38
N ASP A 91 -13.66 -4.87 3.61
CA ASP A 91 -13.71 -5.91 4.65
C ASP A 91 -13.15 -7.27 4.17
N ASP A 92 -12.22 -7.21 3.22
CA ASP A 92 -11.56 -8.36 2.62
C ASP A 92 -10.15 -7.95 2.17
N GLU A 93 -9.13 -8.63 2.71
CA GLU A 93 -7.73 -8.29 2.46
C GLU A 93 -7.35 -8.48 1.00
N LYS A 94 -7.84 -9.54 0.35
CA LYS A 94 -7.57 -9.81 -1.08
C LYS A 94 -8.12 -8.69 -1.97
N THR A 95 -9.35 -8.28 -1.73
CA THR A 95 -10.00 -7.19 -2.45
C THR A 95 -9.30 -5.85 -2.18
N ALA A 96 -8.88 -5.58 -0.95
CA ALA A 96 -8.13 -4.38 -0.61
C ALA A 96 -6.77 -4.32 -1.34
N LEU A 97 -6.02 -5.43 -1.37
CA LEU A 97 -4.76 -5.53 -2.12
C LEU A 97 -4.97 -5.38 -3.64
N ALA A 98 -6.04 -5.99 -4.16
CA ALA A 98 -6.41 -5.80 -5.56
C ALA A 98 -6.72 -4.33 -5.87
N ALA A 99 -7.42 -3.62 -4.99
CA ALA A 99 -7.73 -2.21 -5.15
C ALA A 99 -6.51 -1.31 -4.99
N TYR A 100 -5.55 -1.69 -4.14
CA TYR A 100 -4.29 -0.99 -3.97
C TYR A 100 -3.49 -1.00 -5.29
N ASN A 101 -3.41 -2.16 -5.95
CA ASN A 101 -2.66 -2.34 -7.18
C ASN A 101 -3.42 -1.87 -8.44
N ALA A 102 -4.66 -2.31 -8.64
CA ALA A 102 -5.44 -2.01 -9.83
C ALA A 102 -6.19 -0.68 -9.77
N GLY A 103 -6.25 -0.05 -8.60
CA GLY A 103 -7.10 1.10 -8.34
C GLY A 103 -8.51 0.73 -7.91
N GLN A 104 -9.00 1.46 -6.90
CA GLN A 104 -10.31 1.28 -6.29
C GLN A 104 -11.48 1.26 -7.29
N GLN A 105 -11.47 2.14 -8.30
CA GLN A 105 -12.54 2.24 -9.29
C GLN A 105 -12.70 0.97 -10.13
N ASN A 106 -11.59 0.32 -10.49
CA ASN A 106 -11.61 -0.94 -11.23
C ASN A 106 -12.25 -2.04 -10.38
N VAL A 107 -11.82 -2.18 -9.13
CA VAL A 107 -12.35 -3.18 -8.20
C VAL A 107 -13.83 -2.95 -7.89
N ASP A 108 -14.25 -1.71 -7.67
CA ASP A 108 -15.66 -1.35 -7.47
C ASP A 108 -16.52 -1.79 -8.66
N THR A 109 -16.02 -1.54 -9.89
CA THR A 109 -16.70 -1.92 -11.13
C THR A 109 -16.82 -3.44 -11.27
N TRP A 110 -15.75 -4.19 -11.00
CA TRP A 110 -15.77 -5.65 -11.08
C TRP A 110 -16.77 -6.24 -10.08
N ARG A 111 -16.75 -5.75 -8.83
CA ARG A 111 -17.69 -6.21 -7.79
C ARG A 111 -19.14 -5.90 -8.14
N ALA A 112 -19.43 -4.71 -8.65
CA ALA A 112 -20.77 -4.34 -9.10
C ALA A 112 -21.28 -5.25 -10.24
N GLN A 113 -20.38 -5.81 -11.05
CA GLN A 113 -20.69 -6.77 -12.12
C GLN A 113 -20.69 -8.24 -11.64
N GLY A 114 -20.48 -8.50 -10.34
CA GLY A 114 -20.35 -9.87 -9.81
C GLY A 114 -19.09 -10.60 -10.27
N ARG A 115 -18.06 -9.85 -10.67
CA ARG A 115 -16.79 -10.37 -11.19
C ARG A 115 -15.68 -10.28 -10.14
N GLY A 116 -14.80 -11.28 -10.15
CA GLY A 116 -13.54 -11.24 -9.38
C GLY A 116 -12.50 -10.31 -10.01
N ILE A 117 -11.25 -10.41 -9.54
CA ILE A 117 -10.11 -9.63 -10.07
C ILE A 117 -9.94 -9.94 -11.57
N GLN A 118 -10.04 -8.94 -12.43
CA GLN A 118 -9.98 -9.14 -13.89
C GLN A 118 -8.56 -9.10 -14.44
N PHE A 119 -7.68 -8.28 -13.87
CA PHE A 119 -6.30 -8.17 -14.33
C PHE A 119 -5.43 -9.33 -13.81
N SER A 120 -4.73 -10.01 -14.72
CA SER A 120 -3.81 -11.09 -14.38
C SER A 120 -2.65 -10.62 -13.50
N GLU A 121 -2.11 -9.43 -13.80
CA GLU A 121 -1.06 -8.80 -12.99
C GLU A 121 -1.52 -8.56 -11.56
N THR A 122 -2.76 -8.11 -11.36
CA THR A 122 -3.33 -7.85 -10.03
C THR A 122 -3.56 -9.14 -9.26
N ARG A 123 -4.01 -10.23 -9.91
CA ARG A 123 -4.09 -11.55 -9.24
C ARG A 123 -2.71 -11.98 -8.75
N ALA A 124 -1.71 -11.90 -9.62
CA ALA A 124 -0.34 -12.24 -9.27
C ALA A 124 0.26 -11.32 -8.19
N TYR A 125 -0.13 -10.04 -8.16
CA TYR A 125 0.25 -9.10 -7.10
C TYR A 125 -0.30 -9.56 -5.74
N VAL A 126 -1.60 -9.88 -5.68
CA VAL A 126 -2.24 -10.37 -4.45
C VAL A 126 -1.53 -11.63 -3.94
N ASP A 127 -1.33 -12.63 -4.81
CA ASP A 127 -0.67 -13.89 -4.45
C ASP A 127 0.76 -13.66 -3.92
N ARG A 128 1.52 -12.76 -4.54
CA ARG A 128 2.87 -12.40 -4.08
C ARG A 128 2.87 -11.73 -2.72
N VAL A 129 1.94 -10.79 -2.48
CA VAL A 129 1.84 -10.11 -1.17
C VAL A 129 1.45 -11.11 -0.09
N GLU A 130 0.52 -12.03 -0.35
CA GLU A 130 0.14 -13.08 0.60
C GLU A 130 1.34 -13.97 0.96
N HIS A 131 2.11 -14.41 -0.04
CA HIS A 131 3.32 -15.20 0.21
C HIS A 131 4.36 -14.42 1.04
N LEU A 132 4.63 -13.17 0.67
CA LEU A 132 5.56 -12.30 1.40
C LEU A 132 5.12 -12.03 2.83
N LYS A 133 3.81 -11.87 3.07
CA LYS A 133 3.25 -11.68 4.40
C LYS A 133 3.58 -12.86 5.32
N HIS A 134 3.48 -14.10 4.82
CA HIS A 134 3.90 -15.27 5.60
C HIS A 134 5.40 -15.27 5.94
N VAL A 135 6.25 -14.83 5.01
CA VAL A 135 7.68 -14.68 5.25
C VAL A 135 7.95 -13.62 6.33
N TYR A 136 7.31 -12.45 6.23
CA TYR A 136 7.49 -11.38 7.20
C TYR A 136 6.91 -11.67 8.58
N ARG A 137 5.83 -12.45 8.69
CA ARG A 137 5.33 -12.92 10.00
C ARG A 137 6.40 -13.71 10.76
N ARG A 138 7.01 -14.69 10.10
CA ARG A 138 8.12 -15.46 10.67
C ARG A 138 9.30 -14.56 11.04
N ALA A 139 9.68 -13.65 10.13
CA ALA A 139 10.82 -12.76 10.34
C ALA A 139 10.58 -11.73 11.47
N TYR A 140 9.33 -11.37 11.75
CA TYR A 140 8.96 -10.48 12.86
C TYR A 140 8.63 -11.20 14.17
N GLY A 141 8.59 -12.54 14.19
CA GLY A 141 8.21 -13.34 15.35
C GLY A 141 6.71 -13.26 15.66
N LEU A 142 5.87 -13.17 14.63
CA LEU A 142 4.40 -13.05 14.70
C LEU A 142 3.68 -14.31 14.22
#